data_AF-A0A3B9G1J7-F1
#
_entry.id   AF-A0A3B9G1J7-F1
#
_cell.length_a   1.000
_cell.length_b   1.000
_cell.length_c   1.000
_cell.angle_alpha   90.00
_cell.angle_beta   90.00
_cell.angle_gamma   90.00
#
_symmetry.space_group_name_H-M   'P 1'
#
loop_
_entity.id
_entity.type
_entity.pdbx_description
1 polymer ?
#
loop_
_entity_poly.entity_id
_entity_poly.type
_entity_poly.pdbx_seq_one_letter_code
_entity_poly.pdbx_strand_id
1 'polypeptide(L)'
;MAEHYSRRCTYLGLVISLFLGALFGFFGKNIVALYSDTEAVITASIPVMAILGVLQPIQTPQFILSGSLRGAGATKATAVVTLVCVLILRPLAGELFIKILKWGLIGAWAAIALDQVVRTLLIMYFYARGSWKRIKV
;
A
#
# COMPACT_ATOMS: atom_id res chain seq x y z
N MET A 1 19.27 -11.95 14.52
CA MET A 1 18.16 -11.55 15.41
C MET A 1 17.15 -10.63 14.73
N ALA A 2 17.53 -9.41 14.30
CA ALA A 2 16.59 -8.43 13.72
C ALA A 2 15.73 -8.94 12.55
N GLU A 3 16.29 -9.76 11.65
CA GLU A 3 15.57 -10.33 10.51
C GLU A 3 14.47 -11.35 10.90
N HIS A 4 14.67 -12.08 11.99
CA HIS A 4 13.65 -13.01 12.48
C HIS A 4 12.47 -12.26 13.10
N TYR A 5 12.73 -11.18 13.84
CA TYR A 5 11.67 -10.33 14.40
C TYR A 5 10.89 -9.61 13.30
N SER A 6 11.54 -9.04 12.29
CA SER A 6 10.85 -8.37 11.20
C SER A 6 9.95 -9.32 10.39
N ARG A 7 10.38 -10.57 10.14
CA ARG A 7 9.54 -11.59 9.49
C ARG A 7 8.34 -11.98 10.35
N ARG A 8 8.52 -12.15 11.67
CA ARG A 8 7.43 -12.45 12.61
C ARG A 8 6.41 -11.30 12.68
N CYS A 9 6.88 -10.05 12.77
CA CYS A 9 6.02 -8.87 12.71
C CYS A 9 5.27 -8.78 11.38
N THR A 10 5.94 -9.07 10.26
CA THR A 10 5.30 -9.07 8.94
C THR A 10 4.18 -10.11 8.85
N TYR A 11 4.39 -11.30 9.40
CA TYR A 11 3.35 -12.35 9.43
C TYR A 11 2.14 -11.94 10.29
N LEU A 12 2.39 -11.42 11.49
CA LEU A 12 1.31 -10.90 12.35
C LEU A 12 0.56 -9.75 11.68
N GLY A 13 1.30 -8.83 11.07
CA GLY A 13 0.74 -7.72 10.29
C GLY A 13 -0.13 -8.23 9.14
N LEU A 14 0.32 -9.27 8.42
CA LEU A 14 -0.46 -9.89 7.35
C LEU A 14 -1.80 -10.44 7.86
N VAL A 15 -1.81 -11.16 8.99
CA VAL A 15 -3.04 -11.69 9.59
C VAL A 15 -4.01 -10.57 9.96
N ILE A 16 -3.51 -9.50 10.61
CA ILE A 16 -4.34 -8.35 10.98
C ILE A 16 -4.87 -7.62 9.74
N SER A 17 -4.02 -7.46 8.72
CA SER A 17 -4.39 -6.78 7.48
C SER A 17 -5.38 -7.55 6.64
N LEU A 18 -5.35 -8.89 6.68
CA LEU A 18 -6.37 -9.75 6.07
C LEU A 18 -7.71 -9.59 6.79
N PHE A 19 -7.70 -9.55 8.11
CA PHE A 19 -8.91 -9.30 8.90
C PHE A 19 -9.51 -7.92 8.59
N LEU A 20 -8.69 -6.87 8.60
CA LEU A 20 -9.12 -5.52 8.23
C LEU A 20 -9.55 -5.43 6.76
N GLY A 21 -8.86 -6.11 5.86
CA GLY A 21 -9.21 -6.15 4.44
C GLY A 21 -10.57 -6.80 4.20
N ALA A 22 -10.86 -7.90 4.91
CA ALA A 22 -12.17 -8.52 4.92
C ALA A 22 -13.24 -7.57 5.51
N LEU A 23 -12.94 -6.88 6.61
CA LEU A 23 -13.85 -5.89 7.19
C LEU A 23 -14.18 -4.78 6.17
N PHE A 24 -13.20 -4.22 5.47
CA PHE A 24 -13.44 -3.21 4.43
C PHE A 24 -14.21 -3.78 3.22
N GLY A 25 -13.95 -5.02 2.83
CA GLY A 25 -14.67 -5.67 1.74
C GLY A 25 -16.16 -5.92 2.06
N PHE A 26 -16.47 -6.42 3.25
CA PHE A 26 -17.84 -6.76 3.65
C PHE A 26 -18.61 -5.56 4.24
N PHE A 27 -17.97 -4.71 5.03
CA PHE A 27 -18.59 -3.57 5.71
C PHE A 27 -18.28 -2.21 5.06
N GLY A 28 -17.64 -2.18 3.88
CA GLY A 28 -17.24 -0.95 3.21
C GLY A 28 -18.39 0.07 3.06
N LYS A 29 -19.60 -0.39 2.70
CA LYS A 29 -20.79 0.46 2.62
C LYS A 29 -21.15 1.11 3.97
N ASN A 30 -21.18 0.31 5.03
CA ASN A 30 -21.54 0.77 6.37
C ASN A 30 -20.50 1.75 6.92
N ILE A 31 -19.23 1.52 6.62
CA ILE A 31 -18.15 2.43 7.00
C ILE A 31 -18.30 3.78 6.29
N VAL A 32 -18.56 3.79 4.97
CA VAL A 32 -18.72 5.04 4.22
C VAL A 32 -19.97 5.80 4.67
N ALA A 33 -21.06 5.09 5.01
CA ALA A 33 -22.29 5.69 5.51
C ALA A 33 -22.10 6.45 6.84
N LEU A 34 -21.03 6.16 7.61
CA LEU A 34 -20.69 6.95 8.81
C LEU A 34 -20.07 8.32 8.47
N TYR A 35 -19.49 8.48 7.27
CA TYR A 35 -18.83 9.71 6.84
C TYR A 35 -19.68 10.55 5.89
N SER A 36 -20.68 9.97 5.25
CA SER A 36 -21.49 10.66 4.24
C SER A 36 -22.87 10.02 4.11
N ASP A 37 -23.90 10.86 4.13
CA ASP A 37 -25.30 10.45 3.93
C ASP A 37 -25.75 10.46 2.45
N THR A 38 -24.88 10.93 1.54
CA THR A 38 -25.20 11.01 0.11
C THR A 38 -25.07 9.65 -0.57
N GLU A 39 -26.18 9.11 -1.09
CA GLU A 39 -26.23 7.78 -1.71
C GLU A 39 -25.29 7.63 -2.91
N ALA A 40 -25.09 8.68 -3.70
CA ALA A 40 -24.13 8.70 -4.81
C ALA A 40 -22.68 8.49 -4.35
N VAL A 41 -22.30 9.03 -3.17
CA VAL A 41 -20.96 8.86 -2.59
C VAL A 41 -20.81 7.45 -2.03
N ILE A 42 -21.84 6.94 -1.35
CA ILE A 42 -21.84 5.60 -0.77
C ILE A 42 -21.67 4.55 -1.88
N THR A 43 -22.48 4.64 -2.95
CA THR A 43 -22.44 3.69 -4.07
C THR A 43 -21.11 3.73 -4.82
N ALA A 44 -20.56 4.92 -5.07
CA ALA A 44 -19.25 5.08 -5.71
C ALA A 44 -18.09 4.53 -4.87
N SER A 45 -18.24 4.51 -3.54
CA SER A 45 -17.18 4.08 -2.62
C SER A 45 -17.14 2.57 -2.39
N ILE A 46 -18.20 1.82 -2.72
CA ILE A 46 -18.23 0.35 -2.60
C ILE A 46 -17.07 -0.32 -3.37
N PRO A 47 -16.87 -0.08 -4.68
CA PRO A 47 -15.76 -0.69 -5.41
C PRO A 47 -14.40 -0.22 -4.88
N VAL A 48 -14.31 1.01 -4.40
CA VAL A 48 -13.10 1.57 -3.79
C VAL A 48 -12.73 0.81 -2.51
N MET A 49 -13.70 0.53 -1.65
CA MET A 49 -13.49 -0.23 -0.41
C MET A 49 -13.06 -1.67 -0.68
N ALA A 50 -13.57 -2.30 -1.74
CA ALA A 50 -13.10 -3.61 -2.18
C ALA A 50 -11.64 -3.58 -2.64
N ILE A 51 -11.24 -2.57 -3.43
CA ILE A 51 -9.84 -2.36 -3.85
C ILE A 51 -8.95 -2.14 -2.62
N LEU A 52 -9.36 -1.28 -1.69
CA LEU A 52 -8.65 -1.04 -0.44
C LEU A 52 -8.48 -2.32 0.39
N GLY A 53 -9.53 -3.13 0.50
CA GLY A 53 -9.49 -4.39 1.22
C GLY A 53 -8.43 -5.36 0.68
N VAL A 54 -8.31 -5.44 -0.65
CA VAL A 54 -7.26 -6.25 -1.31
C VAL A 54 -5.86 -5.63 -1.18
N LEU A 55 -5.76 -4.31 -1.17
CA LEU A 55 -4.49 -3.62 -1.01
C LEU A 55 -3.93 -3.69 0.41
N GLN A 56 -4.78 -3.80 1.43
CA GLN A 56 -4.40 -3.86 2.84
C GLN A 56 -3.30 -4.93 3.14
N PRO A 57 -3.45 -6.20 2.71
CA PRO A 57 -2.41 -7.21 2.91
C PRO A 57 -1.16 -6.99 2.06
N ILE A 58 -1.29 -6.38 0.88
CA ILE A 58 -0.14 -6.07 0.02
C ILE A 58 0.70 -4.93 0.62
N GLN A 59 0.05 -3.95 1.24
CA GLN A 59 0.69 -2.75 1.78
C GLN A 59 1.35 -3.00 3.14
N THR A 60 0.83 -3.93 3.94
CA THR A 60 1.31 -4.13 5.32
C THR A 60 2.78 -4.55 5.42
N PRO A 61 3.28 -5.52 4.62
CA PRO A 61 4.70 -5.87 4.59
C PRO A 61 5.59 -4.67 4.22
N GLN A 62 5.13 -3.82 3.30
CA GLN A 62 5.87 -2.62 2.91
C GLN A 62 6.10 -1.70 4.11
N PHE A 63 5.07 -1.43 4.93
CA PHE A 63 5.21 -0.56 6.08
C PHE A 63 6.14 -1.13 7.15
N ILE A 64 6.05 -2.42 7.42
CA ILE A 64 6.87 -3.11 8.44
C ILE A 64 8.33 -3.17 7.99
N LEU A 65 8.59 -3.57 6.74
CA LEU A 65 9.95 -3.64 6.19
C LEU A 65 10.56 -2.25 6.02
N SER A 66 9.80 -1.27 5.54
CA SER A 66 10.24 0.12 5.47
C SER A 66 10.59 0.67 6.86
N GLY A 67 9.78 0.39 7.88
CA GLY A 67 10.06 0.77 9.26
C GLY A 67 11.34 0.15 9.80
N SER A 68 11.57 -1.15 9.56
CA SER A 68 12.79 -1.83 9.98
C SER A 68 14.04 -1.32 9.26
N LEU A 69 13.95 -1.01 7.95
CA LEU A 69 15.05 -0.41 7.18
C LEU A 69 15.40 0.99 7.68
N ARG A 70 14.41 1.82 8.01
CA ARG A 70 14.64 3.13 8.61
C ARG A 70 15.31 3.02 9.98
N GLY A 71 14.88 2.05 10.80
CA GLY A 71 15.48 1.77 12.11
C GLY A 71 16.93 1.27 12.04
N ALA A 72 17.33 0.66 10.93
CA ALA A 72 18.70 0.18 10.68
C ALA A 72 19.62 1.21 10.00
N GLY A 73 19.16 2.45 9.76
CA GLY A 73 19.95 3.49 9.09
C GLY A 73 19.92 3.43 7.55
N ALA A 74 19.16 2.50 6.94
CA ALA A 74 18.98 2.36 5.49
C ALA A 74 17.85 3.26 4.95
N THR A 75 17.82 4.53 5.36
CA THR A 75 16.72 5.47 5.12
C THR A 75 16.74 6.06 3.70
N LYS A 76 17.92 6.28 3.11
CA LYS A 76 18.05 6.96 1.81
C LYS A 76 17.40 6.18 0.68
N ALA A 77 17.68 4.87 0.59
CA ALA A 77 17.12 4.03 -0.47
C ALA A 77 15.59 3.90 -0.37
N THR A 78 15.05 3.73 0.85
CA THR A 78 13.60 3.63 1.07
C THR A 78 12.88 4.94 0.77
N ALA A 79 13.48 6.08 1.11
CA ALA A 79 12.94 7.40 0.79
C ALA A 79 12.92 7.64 -0.73
N VAL A 80 14.01 7.36 -1.45
CA VAL A 80 14.09 7.55 -2.90
C VAL A 80 13.05 6.71 -3.63
N VAL A 81 12.90 5.42 -3.27
CA VAL A 81 11.87 4.55 -3.87
C VAL A 81 10.47 5.12 -3.65
N THR A 82 10.16 5.54 -2.42
CA THR A 82 8.86 6.10 -2.08
C THR A 82 8.58 7.37 -2.88
N LEU A 83 9.58 8.25 -3.00
CA LEU A 83 9.47 9.52 -3.68
C LEU A 83 9.27 9.34 -5.19
N VAL A 84 10.04 8.45 -5.82
CA VAL A 84 9.88 8.10 -7.24
C VAL A 84 8.51 7.49 -7.52
N CYS A 85 8.05 6.55 -6.70
CA CYS A 85 6.74 5.94 -6.88
C CYS A 85 5.60 6.98 -6.75
N VAL A 86 5.65 7.87 -5.74
CA VAL A 86 4.60 8.88 -5.53
C VAL A 86 4.63 9.98 -6.59
N LEU A 87 5.81 10.46 -7.01
CA LEU A 87 5.91 11.62 -7.91
C LEU A 87 5.90 11.27 -9.38
N ILE A 88 6.37 10.07 -9.76
CA ILE A 88 6.49 9.68 -11.16
C ILE A 88 5.43 8.63 -11.47
N LEU A 89 5.45 7.51 -10.77
CA LEU A 89 4.62 6.36 -11.12
C LEU A 89 3.13 6.64 -10.89
N ARG A 90 2.76 7.25 -9.76
CA ARG A 90 1.35 7.55 -9.46
C ARG A 90 0.72 8.55 -10.43
N PRO A 91 1.33 9.71 -10.77
CA PRO A 91 0.75 10.63 -11.75
C PRO A 91 0.69 10.03 -13.15
N LEU A 92 1.73 9.31 -13.58
CA LEU A 92 1.72 8.64 -14.89
C LEU A 92 0.62 7.58 -14.97
N ALA A 93 0.46 6.76 -13.91
CA ALA A 93 -0.61 5.78 -13.84
C ALA A 93 -1.99 6.45 -13.77
N GLY A 94 -2.12 7.55 -13.02
CA GLY A 94 -3.36 8.33 -12.93
C GLY A 94 -3.77 8.89 -14.28
N GLU A 95 -2.84 9.53 -14.98
CA GLU A 95 -3.04 10.05 -16.34
C GLU A 95 -3.48 8.95 -17.31
N LEU A 96 -2.82 7.78 -17.26
CA LEU A 96 -3.17 6.61 -18.07
C LEU A 96 -4.59 6.10 -17.76
N PHE A 97 -4.91 5.86 -16.49
CA PHE A 97 -6.18 5.25 -16.09
C PHE A 97 -7.36 6.22 -16.19
N ILE A 98 -7.14 7.51 -15.95
CA ILE A 98 -8.20 8.53 -15.97
C ILE A 98 -8.43 9.04 -17.39
N LYS A 99 -7.37 9.41 -18.13
CA LYS A 99 -7.54 10.04 -19.46
C LYS A 99 -7.71 9.04 -20.58
N ILE A 100 -6.97 7.93 -20.57
CA ILE A 100 -7.00 6.95 -21.67
C ILE A 100 -8.12 5.93 -21.44
N LEU A 101 -8.14 5.30 -20.26
CA LEU A 101 -9.12 4.26 -19.93
C LEU A 101 -10.49 4.83 -19.49
N LYS A 102 -10.58 6.14 -19.21
CA LYS A 102 -11.81 6.83 -18.81
C LYS A 102 -12.53 6.19 -17.62
N TRP A 103 -11.78 5.55 -16.73
CA TRP A 103 -12.33 4.86 -15.54
C TRP A 103 -12.67 5.81 -14.39
N GLY A 104 -12.48 7.13 -14.56
CA GLY A 104 -12.85 8.15 -13.57
C GLY A 104 -12.28 7.86 -12.17
N LEU A 105 -13.16 7.77 -11.17
CA LEU A 105 -12.80 7.48 -9.78
C LEU A 105 -12.07 6.14 -9.62
N ILE A 106 -12.56 5.09 -10.29
CA ILE A 106 -11.95 3.75 -10.22
C ILE A 106 -10.54 3.79 -10.82
N GLY A 107 -10.35 4.58 -11.88
CA GLY A 107 -9.03 4.78 -12.50
C GLY A 107 -8.02 5.42 -11.54
N ALA A 108 -8.46 6.40 -10.74
CA ALA A 108 -7.60 7.02 -9.71
C ALA A 108 -7.20 6.00 -8.62
N TRP A 109 -8.14 5.18 -8.16
CA TRP A 109 -7.85 4.13 -7.17
C TRP A 109 -7.02 2.97 -7.73
N ALA A 110 -7.18 2.64 -9.01
CA ALA A 110 -6.33 1.69 -9.71
C ALA A 110 -4.88 2.21 -9.85
N ALA A 111 -4.70 3.51 -10.10
CA ALA A 111 -3.38 4.14 -10.10
C ALA A 111 -2.70 4.01 -8.73
N ILE A 112 -3.45 4.26 -7.66
CA ILE A 112 -2.96 4.06 -6.28
C ILE A 112 -2.65 2.59 -6.03
N ALA A 113 -3.51 1.66 -6.48
CA ALA A 113 -3.29 0.24 -6.33
C ALA A 113 -1.98 -0.21 -6.99
N LEU A 114 -1.75 0.19 -8.23
CA LEU A 114 -0.52 -0.11 -8.97
C LEU A 114 0.70 0.45 -8.23
N ASP A 115 0.61 1.70 -7.77
CA ASP A 115 1.65 2.35 -6.99
C ASP A 115 2.00 1.59 -5.71
N GLN A 116 1.00 1.11 -4.96
CA GLN A 116 1.22 0.29 -3.77
C GLN A 116 1.89 -1.04 -4.13
N VAL A 117 1.43 -1.73 -5.17
CA VAL A 117 2.02 -3.01 -5.58
C VAL A 117 3.50 -2.83 -5.96
N VAL A 118 3.80 -1.85 -6.82
CA VAL A 118 5.18 -1.60 -7.26
C VAL A 118 6.07 -1.22 -6.09
N ARG A 119 5.60 -0.36 -5.19
CA ARG A 119 6.38 0.08 -4.03
C ARG A 119 6.63 -1.04 -3.03
N THR A 120 5.63 -1.89 -2.77
CA THR A 120 5.81 -3.07 -1.92
C THR A 120 6.88 -3.99 -2.53
N LEU A 121 6.81 -4.26 -3.84
CA LEU A 121 7.80 -5.10 -4.53
C LEU A 121 9.21 -4.51 -4.46
N LEU A 122 9.37 -3.21 -4.72
CA LEU A 122 10.66 -2.54 -4.63
C LEU A 122 11.23 -2.58 -3.20
N ILE A 123 10.42 -2.29 -2.19
CA ILE A 123 10.88 -2.34 -0.79
C ILE A 123 11.23 -3.77 -0.37
N MET A 124 10.45 -4.76 -0.78
CA MET A 124 10.79 -6.18 -0.56
C MET A 124 12.11 -6.55 -1.24
N TYR A 125 12.32 -6.11 -2.49
CA TYR A 125 13.58 -6.33 -3.22
C TYR A 125 14.77 -5.68 -2.51
N PHE A 126 14.65 -4.42 -2.08
CA PHE A 126 15.70 -3.72 -1.33
C PHE A 126 16.00 -4.39 0.01
N TYR A 127 14.97 -4.85 0.71
CA TYR A 127 15.12 -5.60 1.95
C TYR A 127 15.86 -6.93 1.72
N ALA A 128 15.47 -7.68 0.67
CA ALA A 128 16.11 -8.95 0.30
C ALA A 128 17.56 -8.78 -0.14
N ARG A 129 17.90 -7.65 -0.77
CA ARG A 129 19.28 -7.33 -1.21
C ARG A 129 20.28 -7.21 -0.06
N GLY A 130 19.81 -7.11 1.19
CA GLY A 130 20.66 -7.15 2.38
C GLY A 130 21.67 -6.00 2.49
N SER A 131 21.56 -4.96 1.66
CA SER A 131 22.45 -3.78 1.71
C SER A 131 22.39 -3.09 3.06
N TRP A 132 21.25 -3.18 3.74
CA TRP A 132 21.05 -2.71 5.11
C TRP A 132 21.88 -3.49 6.16
N LYS A 133 22.25 -4.76 5.91
CA LYS A 133 23.07 -5.56 6.84
C LYS A 133 24.53 -5.11 6.89
N ARG A 134 24.98 -4.33 5.90
CA ARG A 134 26.36 -3.81 5.78
C ARG A 134 26.52 -2.41 6.36
N ILE A 135 25.43 -1.77 6.80
CA ILE A 135 25.49 -0.47 7.44
C ILE A 135 25.98 -0.70 8.87
N LYS A 136 27.24 -0.32 9.14
CA LYS A 136 27.72 -0.17 10.52
C LYS A 136 27.01 1.05 11.11
N VAL A 137 26.15 0.79 12.09
CA VAL A 137 25.58 1.80 12.99
C VAL A 137 26.57 2.02 14.11
#